data_AF-A0AAU4PZV4-F1
#
_entry.id   AF-A0AAU4PZV4-F1
#
_cell.length_a   1.000
_cell.length_b   1.000
_cell.length_c   1.000
_cell.angle_alpha   90.00
_cell.angle_beta   90.00
_cell.angle_gamma   90.00
#
_symmetry.space_group_name_H-M   'P 1'
#
loop_
_entity.id
_entity.type
_entity.pdbx_description
1 polymer ?
#
loop_
_entity_poly.entity_id
_entity_poly.type
_entity_poly.pdbx_seq_one_letter_code
_entity_poly.pdbx_strand_id
1 'polypeptide(L)'
;MSIDIPWARAELAEFLKLTELYRPPDPPGVAIVSSSLSNRGNQSDIVASAYVVEQILDRVVPRWRTEVTADRNKRVNRWCQHREAAQRADVALQRDAEVRERLGDDAPQVSAATMHPWVWSGARSLWQSGHFREAVTAAARKVNAETQNKVDRRDVSEAALFQNVLSKDDPKPGQPRLRLRPDDGSDTFRSVHRGVATFAEGCFAGIRNPNSHEDGLPELPEHEALEQLAAFSVLARWVDAASLET
;
A
#
# COMPACT_ATOMS: atom_id res chain seq x y z
N MET A 1 5.89 4.87 -2.97
CA MET A 1 6.98 5.73 -2.45
C MET A 1 8.05 4.79 -1.90
N SER A 2 9.27 4.81 -2.45
CA SER A 2 10.37 3.97 -1.95
C SER A 2 10.91 4.56 -0.65
N ILE A 3 11.38 3.70 0.25
CA ILE A 3 12.08 4.13 1.46
C ILE A 3 13.46 4.68 1.09
N ASP A 4 13.88 5.78 1.72
CA ASP A 4 15.28 6.25 1.66
C ASP A 4 16.13 5.34 2.56
N ILE A 5 16.83 4.40 1.94
CA ILE A 5 17.62 3.37 2.65
C ILE A 5 18.77 4.01 3.45
N PRO A 6 19.62 4.89 2.89
CA PRO A 6 20.65 5.58 3.66
C PRO A 6 20.11 6.30 4.91
N TRP A 7 19.02 7.05 4.78
CA TRP A 7 18.40 7.74 5.91
C TRP A 7 17.87 6.75 6.95
N ALA A 8 17.09 5.76 6.54
CA ALA A 8 16.49 4.80 7.46
C ALA A 8 17.55 4.04 8.27
N ARG A 9 18.66 3.64 7.62
CA ARG A 9 19.78 2.97 8.29
C ARG A 9 20.50 3.88 9.27
N ALA A 10 20.64 5.17 8.96
CA ALA A 10 21.24 6.14 9.88
C ALA A 10 20.40 6.30 11.16
N GLU A 11 19.07 6.40 11.03
CA GLU A 11 18.15 6.48 12.18
C GLU A 11 18.21 5.20 13.06
N LEU A 12 18.23 4.02 12.42
CA LEU A 12 18.38 2.74 13.14
C LEU A 12 19.73 2.67 13.89
N ALA A 13 20.81 3.12 13.25
CA ALA A 13 22.14 3.13 13.86
C ALA A 13 22.23 4.07 15.07
N GLU A 14 21.64 5.27 14.99
CA GLU A 14 21.62 6.22 16.10
C GLU A 14 20.80 5.68 17.28
N PHE A 15 19.63 5.08 17.02
CA PHE A 15 18.84 4.44 18.06
C PHE A 15 19.61 3.30 18.77
N LEU A 16 20.32 2.46 18.00
CA LEU A 16 21.14 1.38 18.54
C LEU A 16 22.30 1.90 19.40
N LYS A 17 22.86 3.07 19.08
CA LYS A 17 23.87 3.76 19.88
C LYS A 17 23.28 4.33 21.17
N LEU A 18 22.15 5.02 21.09
CA LEU A 18 21.47 5.59 22.27
C LEU A 18 21.03 4.51 23.26
N THR A 19 20.59 3.36 22.76
CA THR A 19 20.12 2.24 23.59
C THR A 19 21.21 1.23 23.94
N GLU A 20 22.47 1.51 23.59
CA GLU A 20 23.59 0.64 23.98
C GLU A 20 23.65 0.56 25.51
N LEU A 21 23.69 -0.66 26.02
CA LEU A 21 23.70 -0.92 27.45
C LEU A 21 25.13 -0.87 27.97
N TYR A 22 25.36 -0.02 28.97
CA TYR A 22 26.64 0.06 29.67
C TYR A 22 26.44 0.05 31.17
N ARG A 23 27.50 -0.33 31.90
CA ARG A 23 27.55 -0.18 33.35
C ARG A 23 28.15 1.19 33.67
N PRO A 24 27.41 2.10 34.31
CA PRO A 24 27.98 3.37 34.74
C PRO A 24 29.07 3.12 35.79
N PRO A 25 30.11 3.97 35.83
CA PRO A 25 31.15 3.86 36.83
C PRO A 25 30.55 4.04 38.23
N ASP A 26 31.08 3.27 39.18
CA ASP A 26 30.63 3.38 40.57
C ASP A 26 31.01 4.76 41.13
N PRO A 27 30.18 5.36 42.01
CA PRO A 27 30.52 6.60 42.69
C PRO A 27 31.83 6.46 43.50
N PRO A 28 32.63 7.55 43.65
CA PRO A 28 33.87 7.49 44.42
C PRO A 28 33.64 6.95 45.84
N GLY A 29 34.34 5.86 46.19
CA GLY A 29 34.29 5.24 47.51
C GLY A 29 33.13 4.26 47.75
N VAL A 30 32.31 3.96 46.73
CA VAL A 30 31.21 2.98 46.82
C VAL A 30 31.43 1.88 45.79
N ALA A 31 31.31 0.61 46.16
CA ALA A 31 31.27 -0.51 45.20
C ALA A 31 29.82 -0.98 45.06
N ILE A 32 29.19 -0.74 43.91
CA ILE A 32 27.81 -1.14 43.67
C ILE A 32 27.81 -2.50 43.00
N VAL A 33 27.46 -3.55 43.74
CA VAL A 33 27.24 -4.90 43.17
C VAL A 33 25.83 -4.95 42.59
N SER A 34 25.66 -4.40 41.39
CA SER A 34 24.42 -4.52 40.60
C SER A 34 24.71 -5.02 39.19
N SER A 35 23.77 -5.78 38.64
CA SER A 35 23.73 -6.16 37.22
C SER A 35 22.92 -5.17 36.38
N SER A 36 22.47 -4.05 36.96
CA SER A 36 21.63 -3.07 36.26
C SER A 36 22.45 -2.30 35.24
N LEU A 37 22.08 -2.45 33.97
CA LEU A 37 22.67 -1.72 32.85
C LEU A 37 21.84 -0.47 32.54
N SER A 38 22.52 0.62 32.20
CA SER A 38 21.88 1.86 31.77
C SER A 38 22.04 2.03 30.26
N ASN A 39 21.10 2.74 29.63
CA ASN A 39 21.26 3.16 28.24
C ASN A 39 22.29 4.29 28.15
N ARG A 40 23.09 4.33 27.08
CA ARG A 40 24.05 5.44 26.83
C ARG A 40 23.37 6.79 26.64
N GLY A 41 22.27 6.82 25.90
CA GLY A 41 21.48 8.01 25.62
C GLY A 41 20.62 8.41 26.82
N ASN A 42 20.28 9.69 26.90
CA ASN A 42 19.28 10.13 27.85
C ASN A 42 17.88 9.64 27.41
N GLN A 43 16.93 9.65 28.33
CA GLN A 43 15.61 9.09 28.09
C GLN A 43 14.80 9.85 27.03
N SER A 44 14.92 11.18 26.97
CA SER A 44 14.21 12.00 25.99
C SER A 44 14.64 11.72 24.56
N ASP A 45 15.95 11.59 24.33
CA ASP A 45 16.52 11.33 23.02
C ASP A 45 16.16 9.94 22.52
N ILE A 46 16.19 8.94 23.42
CA ILE A 46 15.76 7.59 23.08
C ILE A 46 14.27 7.56 22.71
N VAL A 47 13.41 8.27 23.44
CA VAL A 47 11.97 8.33 23.13
C VAL A 47 11.72 9.02 21.79
N ALA A 48 12.41 10.12 21.51
CA ALA A 48 12.30 10.83 20.24
C ALA A 48 12.75 9.95 19.06
N SER A 49 13.91 9.29 19.20
CA SER A 49 14.43 8.36 18.20
C SER A 49 13.53 7.13 18.03
N ALA A 50 12.95 6.60 19.11
CA ALA A 50 12.05 5.46 19.06
C ALA A 50 10.83 5.72 18.16
N TYR A 51 10.26 6.93 18.17
CA TYR A 51 9.11 7.25 17.31
C TYR A 51 9.44 7.03 15.83
N VAL A 52 10.56 7.56 15.36
CA VAL A 52 11.02 7.42 13.97
C VAL A 52 11.33 5.95 13.66
N VAL A 53 12.06 5.28 14.56
CA VAL A 53 12.40 3.87 14.40
C VAL A 53 11.15 3.00 14.31
N GLU A 54 10.12 3.23 15.12
CA GLU A 54 8.87 2.47 15.05
C GLU A 54 8.19 2.61 13.68
N GLN A 55 8.22 3.80 13.05
CA GLN A 55 7.70 3.97 11.69
C GLN A 55 8.53 3.19 10.65
N ILE A 56 9.86 3.16 10.81
CA ILE A 56 10.74 2.37 9.94
C ILE A 56 10.47 0.88 10.14
N LEU A 57 10.38 0.41 11.38
CA LEU A 57 10.12 -0.98 11.72
C LEU A 57 8.76 -1.44 11.19
N ASP A 58 7.71 -0.64 11.33
CA ASP A 58 6.38 -0.95 10.80
C ASP A 58 6.36 -1.09 9.27
N ARG A 59 7.31 -0.43 8.59
CA ARG A 59 7.48 -0.49 7.14
C ARG A 59 8.36 -1.64 6.66
N VAL A 60 9.44 -1.95 7.39
CA VAL A 60 10.50 -2.90 6.98
C VAL A 60 10.27 -4.30 7.57
N VAL A 61 9.79 -4.38 8.80
CA VAL A 61 9.52 -5.62 9.55
C VAL A 61 8.15 -5.52 10.25
N PRO A 62 7.02 -5.50 9.50
CA PRO A 62 5.70 -5.08 10.01
C PRO A 62 5.19 -5.84 11.24
N ARG A 63 5.68 -7.07 11.44
CA ARG A 63 5.28 -7.96 12.55
C ARG A 63 6.28 -7.99 13.72
N TRP A 64 7.21 -7.04 13.77
CA TRP A 64 8.26 -7.03 14.81
C TRP A 64 7.71 -7.03 16.25
N ARG A 65 6.55 -6.41 16.50
CA ARG A 65 5.93 -6.37 17.85
C ARG A 65 5.52 -7.75 18.36
N THR A 66 5.24 -8.69 17.45
CA THR A 66 4.79 -10.05 17.76
C THR A 66 5.88 -11.10 17.53
N GLU A 67 6.74 -10.90 16.52
CA GLU A 67 7.78 -11.86 16.11
C GLU A 67 9.10 -11.68 16.88
N VAL A 68 9.32 -10.52 17.49
CA VAL A 68 10.46 -10.26 18.37
C VAL A 68 10.01 -10.37 19.82
N THR A 69 10.59 -11.30 20.56
CA THR A 69 10.17 -11.62 21.94
C THR A 69 10.44 -10.46 22.90
N ALA A 70 9.40 -10.04 23.65
CA ALA A 70 9.47 -8.94 24.61
C ALA A 70 9.95 -9.35 26.03
N ASP A 71 10.26 -10.61 26.28
CA ASP A 71 10.63 -11.10 27.63
C ASP A 71 11.82 -10.36 28.23
N ARG A 72 12.78 -9.99 27.39
CA ARG A 72 13.95 -9.21 27.81
C ARG A 72 13.61 -7.76 28.16
N ASN A 73 12.50 -7.20 27.66
CA ASN A 73 12.04 -5.87 28.07
C ASN A 73 11.70 -5.83 29.56
N LYS A 74 11.09 -6.90 30.07
CA LYS A 74 10.67 -7.01 31.48
C LYS A 74 11.83 -7.31 32.42
N ARG A 75 12.88 -7.98 31.93
CA ARG A 75 13.99 -8.49 32.77
C ARG A 75 15.28 -7.71 32.68
N VAL A 76 15.55 -7.02 31.56
CA VAL A 76 16.85 -6.39 31.27
C VAL A 76 16.70 -4.91 31.00
N ASN A 77 16.00 -4.54 29.93
CA ASN A 77 15.81 -3.14 29.55
C ASN A 77 14.64 -3.02 28.59
N ARG A 78 13.77 -2.03 28.78
CA ARG A 78 12.54 -1.86 27.99
C ARG A 78 12.74 -1.78 26.47
N TRP A 79 13.95 -1.45 26.01
CA TRP A 79 14.29 -1.29 24.61
C TRP A 79 14.92 -2.54 23.97
N CYS A 80 15.06 -3.66 24.69
CA CYS A 80 15.67 -4.87 24.14
C CYS A 80 14.95 -5.38 22.89
N GLN A 81 13.62 -5.37 22.88
CA GLN A 81 12.81 -5.75 21.73
C GLN A 81 13.04 -4.80 20.55
N HIS A 82 12.97 -3.48 20.78
CA HIS A 82 13.23 -2.47 19.75
C HIS A 82 14.64 -2.58 19.19
N ARG A 83 15.65 -2.88 20.01
CA ARG A 83 17.03 -3.10 19.57
C ARG A 83 17.15 -4.30 18.65
N GLU A 84 16.58 -5.43 19.03
CA GLU A 84 16.61 -6.63 18.18
C GLU A 84 15.84 -6.41 16.87
N ALA A 85 14.68 -5.75 16.93
CA ALA A 85 13.93 -5.36 15.75
C ALA A 85 14.73 -4.41 14.84
N ALA A 86 15.40 -3.40 15.41
CA ALA A 86 16.24 -2.45 14.68
C ALA A 86 17.45 -3.12 14.00
N GLN A 87 18.09 -4.09 14.68
CA GLN A 87 19.16 -4.90 14.09
C GLN A 87 18.67 -5.73 12.91
N ARG A 88 17.51 -6.40 13.05
CA ARG A 88 16.89 -7.16 11.95
C ARG A 88 16.53 -6.25 10.78
N ALA A 89 15.97 -5.08 11.06
CA ALA A 89 15.61 -4.09 10.03
C ALA A 89 16.83 -3.53 9.29
N ASP A 90 17.94 -3.24 10.00
CA ASP A 90 19.17 -2.77 9.35
C ASP A 90 19.75 -3.82 8.38
N VAL A 91 19.81 -5.08 8.81
CA VAL A 91 20.27 -6.18 7.94
C VAL A 91 19.31 -6.39 6.77
N ALA A 92 17.99 -6.33 7.02
CA ALA A 92 16.99 -6.44 5.97
C ALA A 92 17.18 -5.35 4.90
N LEU A 93 17.40 -4.09 5.31
CA LEU A 93 17.67 -2.98 4.40
C LEU A 93 19.03 -3.10 3.69
N GLN A 94 20.06 -3.57 4.38
CA GLN A 94 21.42 -3.68 3.81
C GLN A 94 21.53 -4.80 2.77
N ARG A 95 20.90 -5.95 3.04
CA ARG A 95 21.05 -7.17 2.24
C ARG A 95 19.80 -7.51 1.43
N ASP A 96 18.85 -6.59 1.36
CA ASP A 96 17.56 -6.77 0.70
C ASP A 96 17.71 -7.34 -0.73
N ALA A 97 18.50 -6.66 -1.56
CA ALA A 97 18.73 -7.05 -2.95
C ALA A 97 19.46 -8.40 -3.06
N GLU A 98 20.49 -8.62 -2.26
CA GLU A 98 21.24 -9.88 -2.21
C GLU A 98 20.31 -11.05 -1.82
N VAL A 99 19.51 -10.88 -0.77
CA VAL A 99 18.60 -11.92 -0.28
C VAL A 99 17.54 -12.24 -1.32
N ARG A 100 16.94 -11.23 -1.96
CA ARG A 100 15.96 -11.45 -3.04
C ARG A 100 16.56 -12.18 -4.23
N GLU A 101 17.72 -11.74 -4.71
CA GLU A 101 18.42 -12.37 -5.83
C GLU A 101 18.72 -13.85 -5.53
N ARG A 102 19.24 -14.13 -4.33
CA ARG A 102 19.63 -15.50 -3.93
C ARG A 102 18.44 -16.40 -3.63
N LEU A 103 17.31 -15.84 -3.22
CA LEU A 103 16.07 -16.58 -2.98
C LEU A 103 15.16 -16.68 -4.22
N GLY A 104 15.54 -16.04 -5.33
CA GLY A 104 14.82 -16.13 -6.61
C GLY A 104 13.64 -15.16 -6.76
N ASP A 105 13.58 -14.10 -5.94
CA ASP A 105 12.50 -13.10 -5.93
C ASP A 105 13.00 -11.72 -6.41
N ASP A 106 13.67 -11.69 -7.57
CA ASP A 106 14.10 -10.45 -8.24
C ASP A 106 13.03 -9.89 -9.21
N ALA A 107 11.76 -10.22 -8.96
CA ALA A 107 10.66 -9.71 -9.77
C ALA A 107 10.33 -8.25 -9.37
N PRO A 108 9.95 -7.39 -10.34
CA PRO A 108 9.49 -6.04 -10.03
C PRO A 108 8.20 -6.10 -9.18
N GLN A 109 8.21 -5.40 -8.06
CA GLN A 109 7.09 -5.36 -7.12
C GLN A 109 6.12 -4.21 -7.47
N VAL A 110 4.83 -4.51 -7.53
CA VAL A 110 3.77 -3.50 -7.72
C VAL A 110 3.26 -3.06 -6.35
N SER A 111 3.54 -1.81 -5.97
CA SER A 111 2.98 -1.26 -4.74
C SER A 111 1.53 -0.81 -4.95
N ALA A 112 0.60 -1.31 -4.13
CA ALA A 112 -0.78 -0.82 -4.14
C ALA A 112 -0.88 0.70 -3.94
N ALA A 113 0.05 1.30 -3.20
CA ALA A 113 0.13 2.74 -3.00
C ALA A 113 0.46 3.55 -4.27
N THR A 114 0.94 2.89 -5.34
CA THR A 114 1.18 3.51 -6.66
C THR A 114 0.03 3.31 -7.65
N MET A 115 -1.04 2.62 -7.24
CA MET A 115 -2.25 2.49 -8.03
C MET A 115 -2.98 3.83 -8.17
N HIS A 116 -3.94 3.89 -9.09
CA HIS A 116 -4.73 5.10 -9.32
C HIS A 116 -5.36 5.61 -8.01
N PRO A 117 -5.37 6.93 -7.74
CA PRO A 117 -5.90 7.49 -6.49
C PRO A 117 -7.34 7.05 -6.18
N TRP A 118 -8.21 6.96 -7.19
CA TRP A 118 -9.59 6.48 -7.02
C TRP A 118 -9.67 5.05 -6.48
N VAL A 119 -8.75 4.18 -6.93
CA VAL A 119 -8.69 2.78 -6.52
C VAL A 119 -8.10 2.66 -5.13
N TRP A 120 -6.87 3.17 -4.92
CA TRP A 120 -6.19 2.97 -3.65
C TRP A 120 -6.93 3.65 -2.50
N SER A 121 -7.48 4.84 -2.71
CA SER A 121 -8.26 5.52 -1.65
C SER A 121 -9.58 4.80 -1.31
N GLY A 122 -10.15 4.00 -2.22
CA GLY A 122 -11.32 3.17 -1.95
C GLY A 122 -10.96 1.88 -1.20
N ALA A 123 -9.81 1.28 -1.52
CA ALA A 123 -9.37 0.00 -0.95
C ALA A 123 -8.62 0.12 0.39
N ARG A 124 -7.87 1.22 0.61
CA ARG A 124 -6.82 1.31 1.63
C ARG A 124 -7.25 0.88 3.03
N SER A 125 -8.41 1.34 3.50
CA SER A 125 -8.86 1.05 4.87
C SER A 125 -9.14 -0.44 5.08
N LEU A 126 -9.79 -1.09 4.11
CA LEU A 126 -10.12 -2.52 4.17
C LEU A 126 -8.88 -3.38 3.94
N TRP A 127 -8.00 -2.94 3.03
CA TRP A 127 -6.72 -3.58 2.77
C TRP A 127 -5.85 -3.69 4.01
N GLN A 128 -5.74 -2.59 4.78
CA GLN A 128 -4.94 -2.55 6.01
C GLN A 128 -5.48 -3.49 7.10
N SER A 129 -6.77 -3.80 7.06
CA SER A 129 -7.43 -4.75 7.97
C SER A 129 -7.43 -6.19 7.47
N GLY A 130 -6.85 -6.47 6.28
CA GLY A 130 -6.79 -7.81 5.68
C GLY A 130 -8.06 -8.27 4.97
N HIS A 131 -9.03 -7.38 4.75
CA HIS A 131 -10.28 -7.67 4.04
C HIS A 131 -10.12 -7.41 2.54
N PHE A 132 -9.37 -8.28 1.86
CA PHE A 132 -8.92 -8.03 0.50
C PHE A 132 -10.06 -8.02 -0.53
N ARG A 133 -11.00 -8.97 -0.45
CA ARG A 133 -12.18 -9.05 -1.32
C ARG A 133 -13.06 -7.80 -1.18
N GLU A 134 -13.31 -7.38 0.04
CA GLU A 134 -14.08 -6.16 0.32
C GLU A 134 -13.35 -4.91 -0.16
N ALA A 135 -12.01 -4.86 -0.01
CA ALA A 135 -11.18 -3.77 -0.51
C ALA A 135 -11.29 -3.62 -2.04
N VAL A 136 -11.29 -4.72 -2.79
CA VAL A 136 -11.52 -4.69 -4.25
C VAL A 136 -12.92 -4.17 -4.58
N THR A 137 -13.95 -4.68 -3.90
CA THR A 137 -15.34 -4.23 -4.10
C THR A 137 -15.50 -2.73 -3.81
N ALA A 138 -14.87 -2.23 -2.74
CA ALA A 138 -14.88 -0.81 -2.40
C ALA A 138 -14.16 0.05 -3.44
N ALA A 139 -13.02 -0.40 -3.96
CA ALA A 139 -12.34 0.27 -5.06
C ALA A 139 -13.18 0.32 -6.34
N ALA A 140 -13.83 -0.79 -6.72
CA ALA A 140 -14.69 -0.85 -7.90
C ALA A 140 -15.87 0.13 -7.80
N ARG A 141 -16.54 0.18 -6.63
CA ARG A 141 -17.60 1.15 -6.34
C ARG A 141 -17.11 2.59 -6.45
N LYS A 142 -15.90 2.86 -5.94
CA LYS A 142 -15.30 4.19 -6.04
C LYS A 142 -14.99 4.58 -7.49
N VAL A 143 -14.41 3.69 -8.29
CA VAL A 143 -14.18 3.95 -9.72
C VAL A 143 -15.48 4.25 -10.45
N ASN A 144 -16.55 3.50 -10.19
CA ASN A 144 -17.86 3.80 -10.77
C ASN A 144 -18.36 5.20 -10.37
N ALA A 145 -18.29 5.54 -9.09
CA ALA A 145 -18.76 6.84 -8.59
C ALA A 145 -17.95 8.01 -9.16
N GLU A 146 -16.63 7.88 -9.28
CA GLU A 146 -15.79 8.93 -9.87
C GLU A 146 -16.03 9.07 -11.38
N THR A 147 -16.29 7.98 -12.10
CA THR A 147 -16.75 8.06 -13.50
C THR A 147 -18.08 8.81 -13.59
N GLN A 148 -19.06 8.47 -12.74
CA GLN A 148 -20.36 9.15 -12.67
C GLN A 148 -20.22 10.65 -12.39
N ASN A 149 -19.34 11.02 -11.45
CA ASN A 149 -19.00 12.41 -11.16
C ASN A 149 -18.39 13.11 -12.38
N LYS A 150 -17.46 12.44 -13.08
CA LYS A 150 -16.79 12.98 -14.26
C LYS A 150 -17.74 13.25 -15.42
N VAL A 151 -18.75 12.41 -15.62
CA VAL A 151 -19.74 12.57 -16.69
C VAL A 151 -21.03 13.25 -16.25
N ASP A 152 -21.09 13.74 -15.01
CA ASP A 152 -22.27 14.32 -14.37
C ASP A 152 -23.56 13.50 -14.57
N ARG A 153 -23.46 12.18 -14.36
CA ARG A 153 -24.60 11.26 -14.51
C ARG A 153 -24.66 10.24 -13.39
N ARG A 154 -25.87 10.03 -12.86
CA ARG A 154 -26.14 9.07 -11.77
C ARG A 154 -27.24 8.06 -12.09
N ASP A 155 -27.87 8.18 -13.26
CA ASP A 155 -28.97 7.33 -13.71
C ASP A 155 -28.51 5.98 -14.27
N VAL A 156 -27.22 5.85 -14.58
CA VAL A 156 -26.60 4.64 -15.11
C VAL A 156 -25.31 4.32 -14.36
N SER A 157 -25.03 3.03 -14.16
CA SER A 157 -23.86 2.55 -13.40
C SER A 157 -23.20 1.34 -14.06
N GLU A 158 -21.97 1.06 -13.64
CA GLU A 158 -21.19 -0.14 -13.96
C GLU A 158 -21.11 -0.37 -15.47
N ALA A 159 -21.22 -1.62 -15.94
CA ALA A 159 -21.06 -1.95 -17.36
C ALA A 159 -21.88 -1.04 -18.29
N ALA A 160 -23.13 -0.74 -17.94
CA ALA A 160 -23.99 0.12 -18.74
C ALA A 160 -23.48 1.57 -18.82
N LEU A 161 -22.90 2.09 -17.73
CA LEU A 161 -22.30 3.43 -17.71
C LEU A 161 -21.09 3.45 -18.66
N PHE A 162 -20.17 2.52 -18.50
CA PHE A 162 -18.94 2.47 -19.31
C PHE A 162 -19.22 2.23 -20.79
N GLN A 163 -20.16 1.34 -21.13
CA GLN A 163 -20.59 1.14 -22.51
C GLN A 163 -21.20 2.41 -23.12
N ASN A 164 -21.96 3.18 -22.35
CA ASN A 164 -22.56 4.42 -22.83
C ASN A 164 -21.53 5.54 -23.00
N VAL A 165 -20.73 5.82 -21.98
CA VAL A 165 -19.79 6.96 -21.99
C VAL A 165 -18.61 6.72 -22.92
N LEU A 166 -18.17 5.46 -23.13
CA LEU A 166 -17.11 5.12 -24.09
C LEU A 166 -17.65 4.76 -25.48
N SER A 167 -18.96 4.93 -25.73
CA SER A 167 -19.51 4.76 -27.07
C SER A 167 -18.85 5.73 -28.04
N LYS A 168 -18.63 5.29 -29.27
CA LYS A 168 -18.14 6.11 -30.38
C LYS A 168 -19.22 7.00 -31.01
N ASP A 169 -20.48 6.84 -30.59
CA ASP A 169 -21.56 7.71 -31.08
C ASP A 169 -21.36 9.14 -30.60
N ASP A 170 -21.92 10.10 -31.32
CA ASP A 170 -21.94 11.50 -30.91
C ASP A 170 -22.58 11.67 -29.52
N PRO A 171 -22.12 12.67 -28.74
CA PRO A 171 -22.76 13.01 -27.48
C PRO A 171 -24.21 13.46 -27.74
N LYS A 172 -25.09 13.11 -26.81
CA LYS A 172 -26.52 13.47 -26.86
C LYS A 172 -26.87 14.26 -25.59
N PRO A 173 -27.95 15.06 -25.59
CA PRO A 173 -28.40 15.74 -24.38
C PRO A 173 -28.55 14.76 -23.20
N GLY A 174 -27.82 15.02 -22.11
CA GLY A 174 -27.80 14.16 -20.93
C GLY A 174 -27.05 12.83 -21.10
N GLN A 175 -26.32 12.63 -22.19
CA GLN A 175 -25.48 11.46 -22.43
C GLN A 175 -24.14 11.89 -23.05
N PRO A 176 -23.23 12.46 -22.24
CA PRO A 176 -21.90 12.83 -22.71
C PRO A 176 -21.05 11.60 -23.04
N ARG A 177 -19.91 11.84 -23.69
CA ARG A 177 -18.94 10.83 -24.09
C ARG A 177 -17.58 11.13 -23.50
N LEU A 178 -16.88 10.07 -23.13
CA LEU A 178 -15.47 10.09 -22.79
C LEU A 178 -14.67 9.70 -24.03
N ARG A 179 -13.81 10.62 -24.48
CA ARG A 179 -12.85 10.38 -25.55
C ARG A 179 -11.48 10.09 -24.99
N LEU A 180 -10.99 8.88 -25.24
CA LEU A 180 -9.64 8.43 -24.85
C LEU A 180 -8.55 9.06 -25.71
N ARG A 181 -8.93 9.55 -26.89
CA ARG A 181 -8.10 10.22 -27.89
C ARG A 181 -9.01 11.00 -28.84
N PRO A 182 -8.49 12.02 -29.55
CA PRO A 182 -9.26 12.73 -30.57
C PRO A 182 -9.83 11.77 -31.61
N ASP A 183 -11.07 12.04 -32.05
CA ASP A 183 -11.65 11.32 -33.17
C ASP A 183 -11.00 11.77 -34.48
N ASP A 184 -10.14 10.90 -35.01
CA ASP A 184 -9.44 11.04 -36.28
C ASP A 184 -10.07 10.16 -37.38
N GLY A 185 -11.22 9.55 -37.10
CA GLY A 185 -11.89 8.59 -37.99
C GLY A 185 -11.18 7.24 -38.13
N SER A 186 -10.06 7.01 -37.41
CA SER A 186 -9.23 5.82 -37.59
C SER A 186 -9.81 4.56 -36.94
N ASP A 187 -9.39 3.40 -37.45
CA ASP A 187 -9.69 2.12 -36.79
C ASP A 187 -9.05 2.00 -35.41
N THR A 188 -7.95 2.73 -35.15
CA THR A 188 -7.34 2.76 -33.83
C THR A 188 -8.20 3.52 -32.83
N PHE A 189 -8.81 4.64 -33.22
CA PHE A 189 -9.81 5.34 -32.38
C PHE A 189 -10.94 4.37 -32.00
N ARG A 190 -11.52 3.69 -32.99
CA ARG A 190 -12.64 2.74 -32.80
C ARG A 190 -12.25 1.56 -31.90
N SER A 191 -11.07 0.99 -32.14
CA SER A 191 -10.60 -0.20 -31.42
C SER A 191 -10.24 0.10 -29.98
N VAL A 192 -9.62 1.25 -29.69
CA VAL A 192 -9.27 1.65 -28.31
C VAL A 192 -10.53 1.89 -27.47
N HIS A 193 -11.51 2.64 -27.98
CA HIS A 193 -12.76 2.88 -27.25
C HIS A 193 -13.55 1.60 -27.00
N ARG A 194 -13.66 0.74 -28.02
CA ARG A 194 -14.29 -0.58 -27.85
C ARG A 194 -13.54 -1.43 -26.82
N GLY A 195 -12.21 -1.49 -26.90
CA GLY A 195 -11.39 -2.27 -25.99
C GLY A 195 -11.54 -1.85 -24.53
N VAL A 196 -11.53 -0.55 -24.25
CA VAL A 196 -11.71 -0.04 -22.89
C VAL A 196 -13.14 -0.26 -22.38
N ALA A 197 -14.16 -0.12 -23.25
CA ALA A 197 -15.54 -0.43 -22.88
C ALA A 197 -15.71 -1.91 -22.50
N THR A 198 -15.17 -2.83 -23.31
CA THR A 198 -15.21 -4.27 -23.03
C THR A 198 -14.38 -4.64 -21.80
N PHE A 199 -13.23 -3.99 -21.60
CA PHE A 199 -12.43 -4.18 -20.39
C PHE A 199 -13.19 -3.74 -19.13
N ALA A 200 -13.87 -2.61 -19.18
CA ALA A 200 -14.70 -2.13 -18.08
C ALA A 200 -15.83 -3.13 -17.77
N GLU A 201 -16.54 -3.59 -18.80
CA GLU A 201 -17.54 -4.65 -18.66
C GLU A 201 -16.96 -5.91 -18.00
N GLY A 202 -15.79 -6.37 -18.44
CA GLY A 202 -15.09 -7.50 -17.83
C GLY A 202 -14.70 -7.26 -16.37
N CYS A 203 -14.25 -6.05 -16.00
CA CYS A 203 -13.96 -5.72 -14.60
C CYS A 203 -15.22 -5.77 -13.72
N PHE A 204 -16.33 -5.20 -14.17
CA PHE A 204 -17.56 -5.21 -13.36
C PHE A 204 -18.22 -6.59 -13.32
N ALA A 205 -18.36 -7.24 -14.48
CA ALA A 205 -19.03 -8.53 -14.59
C ALA A 205 -18.19 -9.70 -14.04
N GLY A 206 -16.88 -9.69 -14.28
CA GLY A 206 -15.98 -10.80 -13.92
C GLY A 206 -15.28 -10.66 -12.58
N ILE A 207 -15.19 -9.45 -12.01
CA ILE A 207 -14.48 -9.21 -10.74
C ILE A 207 -15.45 -8.70 -9.67
N ARG A 208 -16.06 -7.53 -9.89
CA ARG A 208 -16.88 -6.89 -8.86
C ARG A 208 -18.13 -7.71 -8.53
N ASN A 209 -18.80 -8.26 -9.54
CA ASN A 209 -20.06 -8.98 -9.35
C ASN A 209 -19.88 -10.28 -8.54
N PRO A 210 -18.94 -11.19 -8.87
CA PRO A 210 -18.64 -12.34 -8.03
C PRO A 210 -18.29 -11.94 -6.59
N ASN A 211 -17.45 -10.92 -6.41
CA ASN A 211 -17.08 -10.42 -5.08
C ASN A 211 -18.26 -9.85 -4.26
N SER A 212 -19.42 -9.56 -4.89
CA SER A 212 -20.57 -8.94 -4.23
C SER A 212 -21.81 -9.85 -4.14
N HIS A 213 -21.91 -10.88 -4.98
CA HIS A 213 -23.12 -11.70 -5.12
C HIS A 213 -22.94 -13.15 -4.69
N GLU A 214 -21.71 -13.65 -4.57
CA GLU A 214 -21.46 -15.01 -4.11
C GLU A 214 -21.24 -15.02 -2.59
N ASP A 215 -22.24 -15.51 -1.86
CA ASP A 215 -22.18 -15.65 -0.42
C ASP A 215 -21.25 -16.81 0.00
N GLY A 216 -20.48 -16.61 1.07
CA GLY A 216 -19.66 -17.66 1.68
C GLY A 216 -18.36 -17.98 0.95
N LEU A 217 -17.93 -17.15 -0.01
CA LEU A 217 -16.61 -17.27 -0.61
C LEU A 217 -15.49 -17.07 0.43
N PRO A 218 -14.38 -17.83 0.34
CA PRO A 218 -13.21 -17.57 1.15
C PRO A 218 -12.64 -16.17 0.85
N GLU A 219 -11.90 -15.61 1.81
CA GLU A 219 -11.15 -14.36 1.58
C GLU A 219 -10.20 -14.52 0.39
N LEU A 220 -10.05 -13.46 -0.41
CA LEU A 220 -9.14 -13.48 -1.56
C LEU A 220 -7.69 -13.54 -1.08
N PRO A 221 -6.83 -14.37 -1.69
CA PRO A 221 -5.39 -14.23 -1.51
C PRO A 221 -4.92 -12.81 -1.89
N GLU A 222 -3.96 -12.27 -1.13
CA GLU A 222 -3.49 -10.88 -1.32
C GLU A 222 -3.04 -10.61 -2.77
N HIS A 223 -2.34 -11.56 -3.39
CA HIS A 223 -1.83 -11.40 -4.76
C HIS A 223 -2.97 -11.32 -5.81
N GLU A 224 -3.98 -12.18 -5.72
CA GLU A 224 -5.16 -12.11 -6.62
C GLU A 224 -5.93 -10.81 -6.41
N ALA A 225 -6.04 -10.33 -5.17
CA ALA A 225 -6.66 -9.05 -4.88
C ALA A 225 -5.85 -7.87 -5.45
N LEU A 226 -4.51 -7.93 -5.42
CA LEU A 226 -3.64 -6.94 -6.08
C LEU A 226 -3.85 -6.91 -7.59
N GLU A 227 -3.98 -8.08 -8.24
CA GLU A 227 -4.29 -8.18 -9.67
C GLU A 227 -5.63 -7.53 -10.01
N GLN A 228 -6.66 -7.80 -9.21
CA GLN A 228 -7.98 -7.20 -9.37
C GLN A 228 -7.96 -5.68 -9.17
N LEU A 229 -7.26 -5.18 -8.14
CA LEU A 229 -7.07 -3.74 -7.95
C LEU A 229 -6.27 -3.11 -9.11
N ALA A 230 -5.27 -3.81 -9.65
CA ALA A 230 -4.50 -3.35 -10.79
C ALA A 230 -5.39 -3.19 -12.04
N ALA A 231 -6.33 -4.12 -12.27
CA ALA A 231 -7.31 -4.01 -13.36
C ALA A 231 -8.15 -2.74 -13.24
N PHE A 232 -8.74 -2.48 -12.06
CA PHE A 232 -9.47 -1.23 -11.81
C PHE A 232 -8.58 0.02 -11.89
N SER A 233 -7.30 -0.08 -11.52
CA SER A 233 -6.33 1.01 -11.59
C SER A 233 -6.02 1.41 -13.03
N VAL A 234 -5.93 0.43 -13.94
CA VAL A 234 -5.81 0.67 -15.38
C VAL A 234 -7.07 1.33 -15.93
N LEU A 235 -8.26 0.82 -15.59
CA LEU A 235 -9.54 1.39 -16.02
C LEU A 235 -9.68 2.85 -15.55
N ALA A 236 -9.44 3.11 -14.26
CA ALA A 236 -9.54 4.44 -13.68
C ALA A 236 -8.60 5.43 -14.39
N ARG A 237 -7.38 5.01 -14.75
CA ARG A 237 -6.43 5.86 -15.47
C ARG A 237 -6.92 6.23 -16.87
N TRP A 238 -7.54 5.31 -17.60
CA TRP A 238 -8.14 5.62 -18.91
C TRP A 238 -9.29 6.62 -18.77
N VAL A 239 -10.16 6.40 -17.78
CA VAL A 239 -11.30 7.29 -17.53
C VAL A 239 -10.84 8.66 -17.10
N ASP A 240 -9.90 8.76 -16.17
CA ASP A 240 -9.40 10.02 -15.62
C ASP A 240 -8.65 10.85 -16.68
N ALA A 241 -7.92 10.20 -17.59
CA ALA A 241 -7.26 10.87 -18.71
C ALA A 241 -8.19 11.25 -19.87
N ALA A 242 -9.38 10.63 -19.99
CA ALA A 242 -10.29 10.88 -21.10
C ALA A 242 -10.84 12.32 -21.10
N SER A 243 -11.03 12.89 -22.29
CA SER A 243 -11.71 14.18 -22.47
C SER A 243 -13.22 13.99 -22.48
N LEU A 244 -13.95 14.92 -21.86
CA LEU A 244 -15.42 14.90 -21.84
C LEU A 244 -15.97 15.69 -23.03
N GLU A 245 -16.88 15.08 -23.78
CA GLU A 245 -17.67 15.71 -24.85
C GLU A 245 -19.15 15.64 -24.48
N THR A 246 -19.87 16.76 -24.61
CA THR A 246 -21.27 16.93 -24.15
C THR A 246 -22.20 17.30 -25.28
#